data_AF-A0A6V6ZAW9-F1
#
_entry.id   AF-A0A6V6ZAW9-F1
#
_cell.length_a   1.000
_cell.length_b   1.000
_cell.length_c   1.000
_cell.angle_alpha   90.00
_cell.angle_beta   90.00
_cell.angle_gamma   90.00
#
_symmetry.space_group_name_H-M   'P 1'
#
loop_
_entity.id
_entity.type
_entity.pdbx_description
1 polymer ?
#
loop_
_entity_poly.entity_id
_entity_poly.type
_entity_poly.pdbx_seq_one_letter_code
_entity_poly.pdbx_strand_id
1 'polypeptide(L)'
;MNKKHFKYINTLFVVLPMTLIMAFVGLIRNYGFGEDWFFKFLNAWSIMLPVAYLSAFLIIPKARKLAEKATNKDKTQSVRP
;
A
#
# COMPACT_ATOMS: atom_id res chain seq x y z
N MET A 1 -23.73 4.77 15.40
CA MET A 1 -22.61 5.14 14.50
C MET A 1 -22.09 3.87 13.81
N ASN A 2 -22.28 3.74 12.49
CA ASN A 2 -22.17 2.46 11.76
C ASN A 2 -20.71 1.99 11.56
N LYS A 3 -20.35 0.84 12.13
CA LYS A 3 -19.00 0.21 12.15
C LYS A 3 -18.36 -0.04 10.76
N LYS A 4 -19.13 0.06 9.67
CA LYS A 4 -18.64 -0.18 8.30
C LYS A 4 -17.72 0.93 7.77
N HIS A 5 -17.98 2.20 8.06
CA HIS A 5 -17.14 3.30 7.58
C HIS A 5 -15.77 3.34 8.27
N PHE A 6 -15.70 2.83 9.51
CA PHE A 6 -14.47 2.84 10.31
C PHE A 6 -13.34 2.07 9.63
N LYS A 7 -13.64 0.96 8.96
CA LYS A 7 -12.64 0.16 8.24
C LYS A 7 -12.09 0.90 7.01
N TYR A 8 -12.97 1.59 6.27
CA TYR A 8 -12.58 2.39 5.10
C TYR A 8 -11.75 3.60 5.49
N ILE A 9 -12.16 4.31 6.55
CA ILE A 9 -11.45 5.48 7.08
C ILE A 9 -10.08 5.07 7.61
N ASN A 10 -9.98 3.96 8.36
CA ASN A 10 -8.70 3.49 8.90
C ASN A 10 -7.71 3.09 7.79
N THR A 11 -8.20 2.42 6.72
CA THR A 11 -7.36 2.11 5.55
C THR A 11 -6.93 3.36 4.80
N LEU A 12 -7.85 4.33 4.60
CA LEU A 12 -7.52 5.61 3.98
C LEU A 12 -6.44 6.36 4.78
N PHE A 13 -6.59 6.46 6.10
CA PHE A 13 -5.64 7.13 6.99
C PHE A 13 -4.26 6.46 7.06
N VAL A 14 -4.16 5.16 6.80
CA VAL A 14 -2.87 4.45 6.74
C VAL A 14 -2.24 4.56 5.34
N VAL A 15 -3.03 4.45 4.27
CA VAL A 15 -2.54 4.49 2.88
C VAL A 15 -2.11 5.90 2.49
N LEU A 16 -2.79 6.95 2.96
CA LEU A 16 -2.44 8.36 2.71
C LEU A 16 -0.99 8.69 3.10
N PRO A 17 -0.56 8.55 4.37
CA PRO A 17 0.80 8.88 4.77
C PRO A 17 1.83 7.93 4.16
N MET A 18 1.51 6.64 4.00
CA MET A 18 2.43 5.67 3.40
C MET A 18 2.75 6.02 1.93
N THR A 19 1.74 6.41 1.16
CA THR A 19 1.91 6.81 -0.24
C THR A 19 2.55 8.19 -0.38
N LEU A 20 2.25 9.13 0.53
CA LEU A 20 2.92 10.44 0.60
C LEU A 20 4.43 10.28 0.80
N ILE A 21 4.84 9.49 1.80
CA ILE A 21 6.27 9.28 2.11
C ILE A 21 6.98 8.64 0.91
N MET A 22 6.39 7.59 0.32
CA MET A 22 6.98 6.92 -0.85
C MET A 22 7.09 7.85 -2.06
N ALA A 23 6.04 8.61 -2.37
CA ALA A 23 6.04 9.56 -3.48
C ALA A 23 7.05 10.69 -3.26
N PHE A 24 7.18 11.17 -2.02
CA PHE A 24 8.07 12.27 -1.64
C PHE A 24 9.53 11.86 -1.78
N VAL A 25 9.89 10.72 -1.19
CA VAL A 25 11.24 10.15 -1.28
C VAL A 25 11.58 9.82 -2.74
N GLY A 26 10.64 9.25 -3.50
CA GLY A 26 10.83 8.94 -4.91
C GLY A 26 11.09 10.20 -5.76
N LEU A 27 10.39 11.30 -5.48
CA LEU A 27 10.53 12.52 -6.26
C LEU A 27 11.82 13.26 -5.92
N ILE A 28 12.18 13.37 -4.64
CA ILE A 28 13.47 13.96 -4.23
C ILE A 28 14.63 13.17 -4.82
N ARG A 29 14.57 11.83 -4.81
CA ARG A 29 15.64 10.97 -5.35
C ARG A 29 15.81 11.11 -6.87
N ASN A 30 14.71 11.22 -7.62
CA ASN A 30 14.76 11.21 -9.09
C ASN A 30 14.86 12.60 -9.73
N TYR A 31 14.22 13.60 -9.14
CA TYR A 31 14.08 14.93 -9.74
C TYR A 31 14.73 16.05 -8.92
N GLY A 32 15.05 15.83 -7.64
CA GLY A 32 15.51 16.87 -6.74
C GLY A 32 14.45 17.95 -6.46
N PHE A 33 14.87 19.04 -5.81
CA PHE A 33 14.02 20.19 -5.48
C PHE A 33 14.03 21.25 -6.61
N GLY A 34 13.62 20.88 -7.83
CA GLY A 34 13.43 21.84 -8.93
C GLY A 34 12.16 22.70 -8.77
N GLU A 35 11.99 23.79 -9.53
CA GLU A 35 10.91 24.79 -9.34
C GLU A 35 9.48 24.21 -9.26
N ASP A 36 9.21 23.08 -9.91
CA ASP A 36 7.87 22.44 -9.92
C ASP A 36 7.77 21.14 -9.11
N TRP A 37 8.77 20.82 -8.29
CA TRP A 37 8.84 19.52 -7.61
C TRP A 37 7.57 19.23 -6.78
N PHE A 38 7.06 20.23 -6.08
CA PHE A 38 5.87 20.11 -5.23
C PHE A 38 4.57 19.96 -6.04
N PHE A 39 4.43 20.68 -7.16
CA PHE A 39 3.26 20.55 -8.03
C PHE A 39 3.25 19.20 -8.76
N LYS A 40 4.41 18.74 -9.24
CA LYS A 40 4.57 17.40 -9.82
C LYS A 40 4.30 16.31 -8.79
N PHE A 41 4.74 16.52 -7.55
CA PHE A 41 4.45 15.65 -6.42
C PHE A 41 2.96 15.52 -6.16
N LEU A 42 2.25 16.63 -5.94
CA LEU A 42 0.82 16.61 -5.64
C LEU A 42 0.01 16.02 -6.78
N ASN A 43 0.36 16.35 -8.03
CA ASN A 43 -0.35 15.84 -9.19
C ASN A 43 -0.16 14.31 -9.34
N ALA A 44 1.09 13.83 -9.28
CA ALA A 44 1.37 12.40 -9.33
C ALA A 44 0.73 11.65 -8.15
N TRP A 45 0.86 12.19 -6.94
CA TRP A 45 0.31 11.58 -5.73
C TRP A 45 -1.21 11.50 -5.75
N SER A 46 -1.91 12.55 -6.21
CA SER A 46 -3.37 12.57 -6.31
C SER A 46 -3.90 11.52 -7.28
N ILE A 47 -3.22 11.30 -8.41
CA ILE A 47 -3.56 10.25 -9.39
C ILE A 47 -3.24 8.86 -8.85
N MET A 48 -2.17 8.70 -8.08
CA MET A 48 -1.75 7.41 -7.51
C MET A 48 -2.64 6.92 -6.37
N LEU A 49 -3.26 7.82 -5.60
CA LEU A 49 -4.13 7.49 -4.45
C LEU A 49 -5.29 6.55 -4.82
N PRO A 50 -6.14 6.85 -5.83
CA PRO A 50 -7.21 5.94 -6.25
C PRO A 50 -6.68 4.63 -6.83
N VAL A 51 -5.56 4.69 -7.58
CA VAL A 51 -4.91 3.50 -8.16
C VAL A 51 -4.40 2.56 -7.05
N ALA A 52 -3.75 3.11 -6.03
CA ALA A 52 -3.26 2.37 -4.88
C ALA A 52 -4.40 1.74 -4.08
N TYR A 53 -5.49 2.48 -3.89
CA TYR A 53 -6.68 1.97 -3.21
C TYR A 53 -7.31 0.77 -3.94
N LEU A 54 -7.47 0.86 -5.26
CA LEU A 54 -7.96 -0.25 -6.09
C LEU A 54 -6.98 -1.44 -6.08
N SER A 55 -5.68 -1.15 -6.18
CA SER A 55 -4.62 -2.16 -6.12
C SER A 55 -4.62 -2.92 -4.80
N ALA A 56 -4.79 -2.23 -3.67
CA ALA A 56 -4.87 -2.85 -2.35
C ALA A 56 -6.03 -3.85 -2.29
N PHE A 57 -7.20 -3.52 -2.86
CA PHE A 57 -8.35 -4.41 -2.88
C PHE A 57 -8.08 -5.69 -3.69
N LEU A 58 -7.35 -5.59 -4.79
CA LEU A 58 -6.97 -6.75 -5.63
C LEU A 58 -5.82 -7.57 -5.02
N ILE A 59 -4.83 -6.90 -4.43
CA ILE A 59 -3.61 -7.51 -3.92
C ILE A 59 -3.87 -8.21 -2.59
N ILE A 60 -4.60 -7.63 -1.64
CA ILE A 60 -4.85 -8.23 -0.31
C ILE A 60 -5.34 -9.70 -0.39
N PRO A 61 -6.38 -10.06 -1.18
CA PRO A 61 -6.84 -11.45 -1.26
C PRO A 61 -5.84 -12.36 -1.98
N LYS A 62 -5.13 -11.85 -3.00
CA LYS A 62 -4.11 -12.60 -3.73
C LYS A 62 -2.90 -12.88 -2.85
N ALA A 63 -2.41 -11.87 -2.14
CA ALA A 63 -1.30 -11.93 -1.20
C ALA A 63 -1.60 -12.89 -0.04
N ARG A 64 -2.82 -12.87 0.52
CA ARG A 64 -3.24 -13.85 1.54
C ARG A 64 -3.18 -15.28 1.00
N LYS A 65 -3.72 -15.54 -0.20
CA LYS A 65 -3.63 -16.86 -0.83
C LYS A 65 -2.19 -17.31 -1.09
N LEU A 66 -1.31 -16.38 -1.47
CA LEU A 66 0.11 -16.67 -1.68
C LEU A 66 0.84 -16.94 -0.35
N ALA A 67 0.58 -16.14 0.68
CA ALA A 67 1.14 -16.33 2.02
C ALA A 67 0.70 -17.67 2.61
N GLU A 68 -0.59 -18.01 2.50
CA GLU A 68 -1.12 -19.31 2.93
C GLU A 68 -0.44 -20.46 2.18
N LYS A 69 -0.22 -20.34 0.86
CA LYS A 69 0.52 -21.35 0.08
C LYS A 69 2.00 -21.45 0.47
N ALA A 70 2.64 -20.32 0.77
CA ALA A 70 4.03 -20.28 1.22
C ALA A 70 4.18 -20.97 2.59
N THR A 71 3.27 -20.69 3.53
CA THR A 71 3.29 -21.27 4.88
C THR A 71 2.79 -22.72 4.93
N ASN A 72 1.94 -23.16 4.00
CA ASN A 72 1.51 -24.58 3.95
C ASN A 72 2.64 -25.55 3.59
N LYS A 73 3.81 -25.07 3.17
CA LYS A 73 4.99 -25.92 2.96
C LYS A 73 5.73 -26.26 4.27
N ASP A 74 5.45 -25.57 5.38
CA ASP A 74 6.11 -25.81 6.68
C ASP A 74 5.35 -26.74 7.62
N LYS A 75 4.08 -27.08 7.33
CA LYS A 75 3.32 -28.05 8.14
C LYS A 75 3.78 -29.51 7.97
N THR A 76 4.79 -29.79 7.16
CA THR A 76 5.37 -31.14 6.99
C THR A 76 6.68 -31.35 7.78
N GLN A 77 7.15 -30.35 8.56
CA GLN A 77 8.35 -30.50 9.40
C GLN A 77 8.11 -30.41 10.92
N SER A 78 6.93 -30.00 11.40
CA SER A 78 6.61 -30.03 12.84
C SER A 78 5.91 -31.32 13.31
N VAL A 79 5.89 -32.37 12.48
CA VAL A 79 5.39 -33.70 12.83
C VAL A 79 6.48 -34.73 12.50
N ARG A 80 7.54 -34.73 13.30
CA ARG A 80 8.36 -35.91 13.56
C ARG A 80 8.63 -35.97 15.08
N PRO A 81 8.61 -37.20 15.63
CA PRO A 81 8.14 -37.53 16.99
C PRO A 81 8.98 -36.93 18.12
#